data_AF-A0A7Y8GWH0-F1
#
_entry.id   AF-A0A7Y8GWH0-F1
#
_cell.length_a   1.000
_cell.length_b   1.000
_cell.length_c   1.000
_cell.angle_alpha   90.00
_cell.angle_beta   90.00
_cell.angle_gamma   90.00
#
_symmetry.space_group_name_H-M   'P 1'
#
loop_
_entity.id
_entity.type
_entity.pdbx_description
1 polymer ?
#
loop_
_entity_poly.entity_id
_entity_poly.type
_entity_poly.pdbx_seq_one_letter_code
_entity_poly.pdbx_strand_id
1 'polypeptide(L)'
;MQLNRYTITSACLLVLAMVSGCATPVGYEGARFLSPPNDISSAWIAEGGAIFIVPEKGVVIDAVVSQDGRPVQMRADGAYYVIPANQLSGVTEIRFMVEQRWRRLPISQKTDAKG
;
A
#
# COMPACT_ATOMS: atom_id res chain seq x y z
N MET A 1 -19.34 -1.71 63.38
CA MET A 1 -19.51 -0.56 62.46
C MET A 1 -18.25 0.28 62.51
N GLN A 2 -17.43 0.29 61.45
CA GLN A 2 -16.79 1.50 60.91
C GLN A 2 -16.06 1.15 59.61
N LEU A 3 -16.58 1.72 58.52
CA LEU A 3 -15.87 1.94 57.26
C LEU A 3 -15.03 3.22 57.37
N ASN A 4 -14.08 3.37 56.43
CA ASN A 4 -13.35 4.56 55.98
C ASN A 4 -12.00 4.85 56.68
N ARG A 5 -10.87 5.17 56.02
CA ARG A 5 -10.54 5.47 54.61
C ARG A 5 -9.00 5.50 54.40
N TYR A 6 -8.57 5.07 53.21
CA TYR A 6 -7.39 5.41 52.38
C TYR A 6 -6.03 5.84 53.00
N THR A 7 -4.98 5.08 52.65
CA THR A 7 -3.75 5.64 52.06
C THR A 7 -3.29 4.72 50.93
N ILE A 8 -3.31 5.25 49.71
CA ILE A 8 -2.82 4.62 48.49
C ILE A 8 -1.33 4.94 48.41
N THR A 9 -0.47 3.93 48.42
CA THR A 9 0.94 4.08 48.03
C THR A 9 1.44 2.81 47.34
N SER A 10 2.02 3.01 46.16
CA SER A 10 2.87 2.05 45.44
C SER A 10 2.10 0.85 44.85
N ALA A 11 1.58 0.83 43.61
CA ALA A 11 2.13 1.31 42.34
C ALA A 11 3.55 0.80 42.06
N CYS A 12 3.71 -0.51 41.84
CA CYS A 12 4.47 -1.05 40.70
C CYS A 12 4.43 -2.59 40.70
N LEU A 13 4.46 -3.16 39.49
CA LEU A 13 4.51 -4.59 39.17
C LEU A 13 3.22 -5.40 39.41
N LEU A 14 2.21 -5.12 38.57
CA LEU A 14 1.29 -6.17 38.15
C LEU A 14 1.51 -6.41 36.66
N VAL A 15 2.34 -7.43 36.40
CA VAL A 15 2.19 -8.44 35.34
C VAL A 15 1.45 -7.95 34.10
N LEU A 16 2.17 -7.26 33.21
CA LEU A 16 1.77 -7.10 31.81
C LEU A 16 2.40 -8.25 31.01
N ALA A 17 1.95 -9.47 31.26
CA ALA A 17 2.24 -10.61 30.42
C ALA A 17 0.94 -11.04 29.75
N MET A 18 0.99 -11.17 28.42
CA MET A 18 0.00 -11.81 27.57
C MET A 18 -1.22 -10.97 27.17
N VAL A 19 -0.96 -9.93 26.38
CA VAL A 19 -1.64 -9.88 25.06
C VAL A 19 -0.57 -9.56 24.03
N SER A 20 0.23 -10.58 23.68
CA SER A 20 0.97 -10.61 22.42
C SER A 20 -0.02 -10.76 21.27
N GLY A 21 -0.87 -9.75 21.09
CA GLY A 21 -1.33 -9.42 19.76
C GLY A 21 -0.13 -8.80 19.09
N CYS A 22 0.76 -9.62 18.52
CA CYS A 22 1.47 -9.15 17.35
C CYS A 22 0.37 -8.73 16.40
N ALA A 23 0.06 -7.44 16.35
CA ALA A 23 -0.23 -6.85 15.06
C ALA A 23 1.04 -7.14 14.27
N THR A 24 1.08 -8.33 13.64
CA THR A 24 1.88 -8.46 12.45
C THR A 24 1.41 -7.28 11.63
N PRO A 25 2.28 -6.31 11.29
CA PRO A 25 1.96 -5.57 10.10
C PRO A 25 1.67 -6.67 9.10
N VAL A 26 0.52 -6.61 8.42
CA VAL A 26 0.36 -7.36 7.17
C VAL A 26 1.31 -6.66 6.20
N GLY A 27 2.60 -6.71 6.54
CA GLY A 27 3.72 -6.31 5.74
C GLY A 27 3.74 -7.40 4.71
N TYR A 28 3.34 -7.03 3.51
CA TYR A 28 3.61 -7.81 2.33
C TYR A 28 5.14 -7.96 2.27
N GLU A 29 5.68 -9.00 2.91
CA GLU A 29 7.08 -9.37 2.78
C GLU A 29 7.35 -9.48 1.27
N GLY A 30 8.33 -8.75 0.76
CA GLY A 30 8.62 -8.69 -0.67
C GLY A 30 7.87 -7.62 -1.49
N ALA A 31 7.05 -6.76 -0.87
CA ALA A 31 6.46 -5.63 -1.61
C ALA A 31 7.50 -4.54 -1.91
N ARG A 32 7.46 -4.03 -3.15
CA ARG A 32 8.30 -2.94 -3.62
C ARG A 32 7.48 -1.68 -3.83
N PHE A 33 7.69 -0.67 -3.00
CA PHE A 33 7.04 0.63 -3.14
C PHE A 33 7.54 1.39 -4.37
N LEU A 34 6.62 2.08 -5.02
CA LEU A 34 6.86 2.94 -6.16
C LEU A 34 6.82 4.41 -5.72
N SER A 35 7.30 5.32 -6.56
CA SER A 35 7.11 6.76 -6.38
C SER A 35 5.87 7.21 -7.13
N PRO A 36 4.69 7.29 -6.48
CA PRO A 36 3.48 7.74 -7.14
C PRO A 36 3.50 9.24 -7.44
N PRO A 37 2.73 9.69 -8.45
CA PRO A 37 2.43 11.11 -8.64
C PRO A 37 1.45 11.61 -7.56
N ASN A 38 1.34 12.93 -7.39
CA ASN A 38 0.61 13.59 -6.29
C ASN A 38 -0.86 13.17 -6.11
N ASP A 39 -1.53 12.67 -7.14
CA ASP A 39 -2.95 12.25 -7.07
C ASP A 39 -3.12 10.83 -6.50
N ILE A 40 -2.00 10.14 -6.26
CA ILE A 40 -1.95 8.78 -5.74
C ILE A 40 -1.19 8.81 -4.41
N SER A 41 -1.87 8.38 -3.35
CA SER A 41 -1.33 8.35 -2.00
C SER A 41 -0.22 7.30 -1.83
N SER A 42 -0.39 6.14 -2.46
CA SER A 42 0.59 5.06 -2.40
C SER A 42 0.48 4.13 -3.59
N ALA A 43 1.61 3.57 -4.03
CA ALA A 43 1.64 2.51 -5.02
C ALA A 43 2.77 1.52 -4.72
N TRP A 44 2.53 0.23 -4.91
CA TRP A 44 3.53 -0.82 -4.71
C TRP A 44 3.29 -2.02 -5.61
N ILE A 45 4.34 -2.79 -5.84
CA ILE A 45 4.31 -4.09 -6.51
C ILE A 45 4.37 -5.16 -5.41
N ALA A 46 3.37 -6.03 -5.35
CA ALA A 46 3.39 -7.21 -4.47
C ALA A 46 4.34 -8.28 -5.01
N GLU A 47 4.73 -9.24 -4.18
CA GLU A 47 5.63 -10.34 -4.55
C GLU A 47 5.15 -11.11 -5.81
N GLY A 48 3.84 -11.27 -5.97
CA GLY A 48 3.22 -11.87 -7.16
C GLY A 48 3.24 -11.00 -8.44
N GLY A 49 3.88 -9.83 -8.41
CA GLY A 49 4.03 -8.91 -9.54
C GLY A 49 2.83 -8.01 -9.83
N ALA A 50 1.74 -8.13 -9.05
CA ALA A 50 0.58 -7.25 -9.18
C ALA A 50 0.91 -5.86 -8.61
N ILE A 51 0.37 -4.81 -9.24
CA ILE A 51 0.48 -3.44 -8.74
C ILE A 51 -0.77 -3.09 -7.96
N PHE A 52 -0.59 -2.51 -6.79
CA PHE A 52 -1.63 -1.91 -5.97
C PHE A 52 -1.47 -0.40 -5.99
N ILE A 53 -2.58 0.32 -6.15
CA ILE A 53 -2.63 1.78 -6.25
C ILE A 53 -3.70 2.28 -5.30
N VAL A 54 -3.31 3.15 -4.37
CA VAL A 54 -4.22 3.84 -3.45
C VAL A 54 -4.35 5.29 -3.94
N PRO A 55 -5.49 5.69 -4.51
CA PRO A 55 -5.71 7.08 -4.90
C PRO A 55 -5.82 7.99 -3.67
N GLU A 56 -5.53 9.27 -3.85
CA GLU A 56 -5.91 10.28 -2.85
C GLU A 56 -7.43 10.36 -2.68
N LYS A 57 -7.89 10.88 -1.54
CA LYS A 57 -9.33 10.98 -1.27
C LYS A 57 -10.03 11.83 -2.34
N GLY A 58 -11.05 11.26 -2.98
CA GLY A 58 -11.83 11.92 -4.02
C GLY A 58 -11.22 11.83 -5.42
N VAL A 59 -10.04 11.23 -5.57
CA VAL A 59 -9.43 10.97 -6.88
C VAL A 59 -10.05 9.72 -7.49
N VAL A 60 -10.53 9.86 -8.73
CA VAL A 60 -11.02 8.77 -9.56
C VAL A 60 -10.02 8.53 -10.70
N ILE A 61 -9.70 7.26 -10.94
CA ILE A 61 -8.88 6.85 -12.07
C ILE A 61 -9.82 6.42 -13.20
N ASP A 62 -9.81 7.14 -14.32
CA ASP A 62 -10.72 6.91 -15.43
C ASP A 62 -10.24 5.78 -16.37
N ALA A 63 -8.93 5.70 -16.57
CA ALA A 63 -8.31 4.75 -17.49
C ALA A 63 -6.87 4.45 -17.11
N VAL A 64 -6.38 3.27 -17.48
CA VAL A 64 -4.97 2.87 -17.32
C VAL A 64 -4.45 2.29 -18.62
N VAL A 65 -3.24 2.69 -19.01
CA VAL A 65 -2.54 2.21 -20.20
C VAL A 65 -1.07 1.91 -19.88
N SER A 66 -0.44 1.04 -20.67
CA SER A 66 1.01 0.84 -20.62
C SER A 66 1.78 2.00 -21.24
N GLN A 67 3.11 1.98 -21.12
CA GLN A 67 4.03 2.87 -21.84
C GLN A 67 3.76 2.93 -23.36
N ASP A 68 3.33 1.81 -23.96
CA ASP A 68 3.04 1.70 -25.39
C ASP A 68 1.59 2.10 -25.75
N GLY A 69 0.79 2.51 -24.76
CA GLY A 69 -0.59 2.94 -24.94
C GLY A 69 -1.61 1.80 -24.96
N ARG A 70 -1.19 0.55 -24.70
CA ARG A 70 -2.12 -0.58 -24.60
C ARG A 70 -2.99 -0.42 -23.34
N PRO A 71 -4.32 -0.59 -23.43
CA PRO A 71 -5.18 -0.60 -22.25
C PRO A 71 -4.72 -1.67 -21.24
N VAL A 72 -4.76 -1.30 -19.97
CA VAL A 72 -4.47 -2.19 -18.84
C VAL A 72 -5.71 -2.22 -17.97
N GLN A 73 -6.21 -3.42 -17.71
CA GLN A 73 -7.38 -3.61 -16.86
C GLN A 73 -6.97 -3.48 -15.40
N MET A 74 -7.71 -2.65 -14.66
CA MET A 74 -7.63 -2.56 -13.21
C MET A 74 -8.93 -3.03 -12.58
N ARG A 75 -8.86 -3.47 -11.32
CA ARG A 75 -10.03 -3.87 -10.53
C ARG A 75 -10.01 -3.09 -9.22
N ALA A 76 -11.14 -2.55 -8.82
CA ALA A 76 -11.28 -1.99 -7.47
C ALA A 76 -11.41 -3.12 -6.45
N ASP A 77 -10.67 -3.03 -5.36
CA ASP A 77 -10.74 -3.93 -4.21
C ASP A 77 -10.61 -3.11 -2.93
N GLY A 78 -11.76 -2.80 -2.33
CA GLY A 78 -11.85 -1.91 -1.19
C GLY A 78 -11.29 -0.51 -1.49
N ALA A 79 -10.19 -0.16 -0.80
CA ALA A 79 -9.57 1.17 -0.88
C ALA A 79 -8.49 1.29 -1.97
N TYR A 80 -8.19 0.22 -2.70
CA TYR A 80 -7.13 0.19 -3.70
C TYR A 80 -7.62 -0.31 -5.06
N TYR A 81 -6.93 0.12 -6.11
CA TYR A 81 -7.01 -0.48 -7.43
C TYR A 81 -5.88 -1.51 -7.58
N VAL A 82 -6.20 -2.65 -8.18
CA VAL A 82 -5.27 -3.73 -8.47
C VAL A 82 -5.09 -3.88 -9.97
N ILE A 83 -3.83 -3.89 -10.42
CA ILE A 83 -3.44 -4.26 -11.77
C ILE A 83 -2.76 -5.64 -11.72
N PRO A 84 -3.40 -6.68 -12.27
CA PRO A 84 -2.84 -8.03 -12.33
C PRO A 84 -1.48 -8.14 -13.04
N ALA A 85 -0.59 -8.96 -12.50
CA ALA A 85 0.78 -9.17 -13.00
C ALA A 85 0.87 -9.63 -14.45
N ASN A 86 -0.10 -10.45 -14.91
CA ASN A 86 -0.14 -10.98 -16.27
C ASN A 86 -0.28 -9.89 -17.36
N GLN A 87 -0.67 -8.68 -16.98
CA GLN A 87 -0.76 -7.54 -17.91
C GLN A 87 0.50 -6.68 -17.95
N LEU A 88 1.48 -6.96 -17.07
CA LEU A 88 2.66 -6.12 -16.83
C LEU A 88 3.95 -6.69 -17.41
N SER A 89 3.88 -7.82 -18.13
CA SER A 89 5.05 -8.41 -18.78
C SER A 89 5.68 -7.43 -19.78
N GLY A 90 6.95 -7.09 -19.59
CA GLY A 90 7.70 -6.14 -20.42
C GLY A 90 7.30 -4.67 -20.24
N VAL A 91 6.38 -4.36 -19.32
CA VAL A 91 5.96 -2.99 -19.04
C VAL A 91 6.95 -2.37 -18.04
N THR A 92 7.43 -1.17 -18.32
CA THR A 92 8.34 -0.41 -17.42
C THR A 92 7.72 0.88 -16.88
N GLU A 93 6.61 1.31 -17.47
CA GLU A 93 5.78 2.40 -17.01
C GLU A 93 4.30 2.09 -17.25
N ILE A 94 3.45 2.43 -16.29
CA ILE A 94 2.01 2.54 -16.50
C ILE A 94 1.60 4.00 -16.42
N ARG A 95 0.58 4.36 -17.20
CA ARG A 95 -0.02 5.68 -17.20
C ARG A 95 -1.48 5.57 -16.86
N PHE A 96 -1.97 6.48 -16.04
CA PHE A 96 -3.38 6.49 -15.66
C PHE A 96 -3.96 7.90 -15.82
N MET A 97 -5.23 7.94 -16.19
CA MET A 97 -5.97 9.17 -16.38
C MET A 97 -6.68 9.53 -15.08
N VAL A 98 -6.37 10.73 -14.58
CA VAL A 98 -7.03 11.35 -13.43
C VAL A 98 -7.46 12.74 -13.88
N GLU A 99 -8.75 13.05 -13.75
CA GLU A 99 -9.29 14.37 -14.12
C GLU A 99 -8.88 14.80 -15.54
N GLN A 100 -9.02 13.89 -16.51
CA GLN A 100 -8.62 14.10 -17.92
C GLN A 100 -7.12 14.35 -18.16
N ARG A 101 -6.26 14.12 -17.16
CA ARG A 101 -4.80 14.27 -17.28
C ARG A 101 -4.10 12.93 -17.11
N TRP A 102 -3.18 12.64 -18.02
CA TRP A 102 -2.34 11.45 -17.91
C TRP A 102 -1.23 11.67 -16.87
N ARG A 103 -1.16 10.75 -15.90
CA ARG A 103 -0.07 10.64 -14.95
C ARG A 103 0.76 9.42 -15.25
N ARG A 104 2.05 9.50 -14.92
CA ARG A 104 3.02 8.42 -15.15
C ARG A 104 3.39 7.79 -13.82
N LEU A 105 3.48 6.48 -13.80
CA LEU A 105 4.00 5.70 -12.69
C LEU A 105 5.04 4.73 -13.24
N PRO A 106 6.33 5.08 -13.09
CA PRO A 106 7.42 4.19 -13.44
C PRO A 106 7.36 2.94 -12.58
N ILE A 107 7.41 1.77 -13.21
CA ILE A 107 7.42 0.46 -12.55
C ILE A 107 8.77 -0.25 -12.70
N SER A 108 9.73 0.39 -13.38
CA SER A 108 11.07 -0.14 -13.69
C SER A 108 11.64 -0.96 -12.54
N GLN A 109 11.92 -2.23 -12.80
CA GLN A 109 12.68 -3.09 -11.91
C GLN A 109 14.08 -2.49 -11.81
N LYS A 110 14.44 -1.89 -10.66
CA LYS A 110 15.86 -1.78 -10.34
C LYS A 110 16.33 -3.21 -10.10
N THR A 111 16.75 -3.87 -11.18
CA THR A 111 17.72 -4.94 -11.07
C THR A 111 18.95 -4.27 -10.50
N ASP A 112 19.23 -4.49 -9.22
CA ASP A 112 20.56 -4.20 -8.70
C ASP A 112 21.52 -5.08 -9.49
N ALA A 113 22.13 -4.50 -10.53
CA ALA A 113 23.29 -5.06 -11.19
C ALA A 113 24.43 -5.04 -10.17
N LYS A 114 24.50 -6.07 -9.33
CA LYS A 114 25.75 -6.46 -8.69
C LYS A 114 26.56 -7.22 -9.74
N GLY A 115 27.48 -6.49 -10.36
CA GLY A 115 28.64 -7.07 -11.03
C GLY A 115 29.62 -7.68 -10.03
#